data_AF-A0A496PCU2-F1
#
_entry.id   AF-A0A496PCU2-F1
#
_cell.length_a   1.000
_cell.length_b   1.000
_cell.length_c   1.000
_cell.angle_alpha   90.00
_cell.angle_beta   90.00
_cell.angle_gamma   90.00
#
_symmetry.space_group_name_H-M   'P 1'
#
loop_
_entity.id
_entity.type
_entity.pdbx_description
1 polymer ?
#
loop_
_entity_poly.entity_id
_entity_poly.type
_entity_poly.pdbx_seq_one_letter_code
_entity_poly.pdbx_strand_id
1 'polypeptide(L)'
;AIVKAANDAAKGDDESLEAAVNALYVSMAEHIVRGGLRFLKHPHPKAYYMEGQSFVPARFTKFVKALVESGTDIMYGATSENEAVENLSDEDLMFMEILNKPKAKSTIVNAIKKNIFGGAQAGQAKNQTAMAEAFYAELTKRMETLGYLENKIK
;
A
#
# COMPACT_ATOMS: atom_id res chain seq x y z
N ALA A 1 -14.62 20.72 -12.67
CA ALA A 1 -15.82 21.19 -11.94
C ALA A 1 -15.56 21.21 -10.43
N ILE A 2 -15.31 20.06 -9.79
CA ILE A 2 -15.06 19.94 -8.34
C ILE A 2 -14.00 20.92 -7.80
N VAL A 3 -12.82 21.00 -8.44
CA VAL A 3 -11.73 21.90 -7.98
C VAL A 3 -12.14 23.37 -7.96
N LYS A 4 -12.94 23.80 -8.94
CA LYS A 4 -13.46 25.17 -9.00
C LYS A 4 -14.46 25.41 -7.86
N ALA A 5 -15.43 24.52 -7.71
CA ALA A 5 -16.44 24.61 -6.65
C ALA A 5 -15.82 24.58 -5.24
N ALA A 6 -14.78 23.77 -5.01
CA ALA A 6 -14.05 23.73 -3.74
C ALA A 6 -13.28 25.02 -3.45
N ASN A 7 -12.65 25.61 -4.48
CA ASN A 7 -11.95 26.88 -4.34
C ASN A 7 -12.90 28.06 -4.10
N ASP A 8 -14.07 28.05 -4.74
CA ASP A 8 -15.09 29.08 -4.55
C ASP A 8 -15.70 28.98 -3.14
N ALA A 9 -15.97 27.76 -2.63
CA ALA A 9 -16.44 27.53 -1.26
C ALA A 9 -15.41 27.93 -0.20
N ALA A 10 -14.10 27.77 -0.47
CA ALA A 10 -13.05 28.15 0.47
C ALA A 10 -12.83 29.67 0.60
N LYS A 11 -13.43 30.49 -0.29
CA LYS A 11 -13.16 31.93 -0.41
C LYS A 11 -14.40 32.83 -0.28
N GLY A 12 -15.60 32.26 -0.14
CA GLY A 12 -16.86 33.02 -0.05
C GLY A 12 -17.11 33.68 1.31
N ASP A 13 -17.93 34.73 1.32
CA ASP A 13 -18.60 35.27 2.52
C ASP A 13 -19.84 34.42 2.88
N ASP A 14 -20.45 34.63 4.06
CA ASP A 14 -21.47 33.71 4.62
C ASP A 14 -22.68 33.46 3.69
N GLU A 15 -23.14 34.44 2.89
CA GLU A 15 -24.25 34.26 1.93
C GLU A 15 -23.81 33.57 0.63
N SER A 16 -22.58 33.79 0.14
CA SER A 16 -22.04 33.09 -1.04
C SER A 16 -21.52 31.68 -0.74
N LEU A 17 -21.23 31.40 0.54
CA LEU A 17 -20.75 30.11 1.02
C LEU A 17 -21.78 29.00 0.85
N GLU A 18 -23.06 29.24 1.17
CA GLU A 18 -24.11 28.22 1.02
C GLU A 18 -24.28 27.79 -0.45
N ALA A 19 -24.30 28.76 -1.38
CA ALA A 19 -24.39 28.49 -2.80
C ALA A 19 -23.17 27.71 -3.33
N ALA A 20 -21.97 28.09 -2.90
CA ALA A 20 -20.73 27.43 -3.29
C ALA A 20 -20.62 25.99 -2.73
N VAL A 21 -21.03 25.80 -1.48
CA VAL A 21 -21.08 24.49 -0.82
C VAL A 21 -22.12 23.59 -1.49
N ASN A 22 -23.30 24.11 -1.83
CA ASN A 22 -24.32 23.36 -2.57
C ASN A 22 -23.83 22.94 -3.96
N ALA A 23 -23.14 23.84 -4.69
CA ALA A 23 -22.55 23.51 -5.99
C ALA A 23 -21.46 22.43 -5.87
N LEU A 24 -20.67 22.44 -4.79
CA LEU A 24 -19.69 21.41 -4.50
C LEU A 24 -20.37 20.05 -4.24
N TYR A 25 -21.42 20.00 -3.42
CA TYR A 25 -22.17 18.78 -3.15
C TYR A 25 -22.77 18.17 -4.42
N VAL A 26 -23.40 18.99 -5.27
CA VAL A 26 -23.95 18.53 -6.55
C VAL A 26 -22.85 17.96 -7.44
N SER A 27 -21.72 18.67 -7.59
CA SER A 27 -20.61 18.20 -8.41
C SER A 27 -19.98 16.91 -7.87
N MET A 28 -19.83 16.77 -6.55
CA MET A 28 -19.35 15.54 -5.93
C MET A 28 -20.33 14.38 -6.17
N ALA A 29 -21.63 14.60 -5.97
CA ALA A 29 -22.66 13.59 -6.18
C ALA A 29 -22.69 13.11 -7.65
N GLU A 30 -22.64 14.02 -8.61
CA GLU A 30 -22.58 13.67 -10.04
C GLU A 30 -21.36 12.80 -10.35
N HIS A 31 -20.19 13.15 -9.80
CA HIS A 31 -18.97 12.37 -10.01
C HIS A 31 -19.02 11.01 -9.30
N ILE A 32 -19.66 10.90 -8.14
CA ILE A 32 -19.89 9.61 -7.46
C ILE A 32 -20.80 8.72 -8.31
N VAL A 33 -21.94 9.24 -8.77
CA VAL A 33 -22.90 8.51 -9.62
C VAL A 33 -22.24 8.05 -10.92
N ARG A 34 -21.34 8.85 -11.49
CA ARG A 34 -20.57 8.51 -12.70
C ARG A 34 -19.36 7.60 -12.43
N GLY A 35 -19.09 7.23 -11.17
CA GLY A 35 -17.96 6.40 -10.78
C GLY A 35 -16.59 7.09 -10.82
N GLY A 36 -16.54 8.41 -11.04
CA GLY A 36 -15.31 9.20 -11.02
C GLY A 36 -14.77 9.48 -9.60
N LEU A 37 -15.64 9.34 -8.58
CA LEU A 37 -15.27 9.39 -7.17
C LEU A 37 -15.79 8.13 -6.47
N ARG A 38 -14.97 7.55 -5.61
CA ARG A 38 -15.37 6.43 -4.74
C ARG A 38 -15.65 6.95 -3.35
N PHE A 39 -16.80 6.59 -2.81
CA PHE A 39 -17.15 6.83 -1.42
C PHE A 39 -16.97 5.54 -0.63
N LEU A 40 -16.14 5.59 0.41
CA LEU A 40 -15.93 4.47 1.32
C LEU A 40 -16.73 4.75 2.60
N LYS A 41 -17.54 3.78 3.03
CA LYS A 41 -18.32 3.87 4.28
C LYS A 41 -17.43 3.82 5.54
N HIS A 42 -16.21 3.35 5.39
CA HIS A 42 -15.16 3.33 6.40
C HIS A 42 -13.99 4.20 5.95
N PRO A 43 -13.15 4.70 6.88
CA PRO A 43 -11.91 5.39 6.53
C PRO A 43 -11.10 4.53 5.57
N HIS A 44 -10.55 5.13 4.51
CA HIS A 44 -9.63 4.41 3.63
C HIS A 44 -8.36 4.09 4.43
N PRO A 45 -8.06 2.81 4.71
CA PRO A 45 -6.97 2.45 5.58
C PRO A 45 -5.66 2.42 4.77
N LYS A 46 -5.32 3.50 4.06
CA LYS A 46 -4.03 3.55 3.38
C LYS A 46 -2.96 3.93 4.40
N ALA A 47 -2.38 2.90 5.01
CA ALA A 47 -1.26 3.06 5.93
C ALA A 47 0.02 3.35 5.13
N TYR A 48 0.74 4.38 5.54
CA TYR A 48 2.12 4.59 5.12
C TYR A 48 3.06 3.76 6.00
N TYR A 49 4.16 3.32 5.40
CA TYR A 49 5.21 2.60 6.07
C TYR A 49 5.88 3.50 7.11
N MET A 50 5.93 2.99 8.33
CA MET A 50 6.54 3.58 9.49
C MET A 50 7.47 2.53 10.09
N GLU A 51 8.76 2.86 10.10
CA GLU A 51 9.78 1.95 10.64
C GLU A 51 9.43 1.54 12.07
N GLY A 52 9.50 0.24 12.36
CA GLY A 52 9.19 -0.31 13.68
C GLY A 52 7.71 -0.31 14.06
N GLN A 53 6.81 0.14 13.18
CA GLN A 53 5.36 0.19 13.46
C GLN A 53 4.52 -0.55 12.43
N SER A 54 4.91 -0.50 11.16
CA SER A 54 4.16 -1.15 10.08
C SER A 54 4.39 -2.64 10.01
N PHE A 55 3.37 -3.36 9.58
CA PHE A 55 3.41 -4.79 9.32
C PHE A 55 2.40 -5.20 8.25
N VAL A 56 2.62 -6.35 7.62
CA VAL A 56 1.65 -7.02 6.76
C VAL A 56 0.86 -8.03 7.61
N PRO A 57 -0.46 -7.86 7.78
CA PRO A 57 -1.28 -8.81 8.53
C PRO A 57 -1.21 -10.23 7.95
N ALA A 58 -1.09 -11.23 8.84
CA ALA A 58 -0.94 -12.64 8.45
C ALA A 58 -2.10 -13.19 7.58
N ARG A 59 -3.28 -12.57 7.63
CA ARG A 59 -4.42 -12.92 6.76
C ARG A 59 -4.08 -12.73 5.28
N PHE A 60 -3.35 -11.68 4.92
CA PHE A 60 -2.94 -11.44 3.54
C PHE A 60 -1.89 -12.46 3.10
N THR A 61 -0.86 -12.69 3.92
CA THR A 61 0.18 -13.66 3.60
C THR A 61 -0.39 -15.07 3.43
N LYS A 62 -1.31 -15.51 4.31
CA LYS A 62 -1.96 -16.83 4.19
C LYS A 62 -2.85 -16.94 2.95
N PHE A 63 -3.66 -15.92 2.68
CA PHE A 63 -4.54 -15.89 1.52
C PHE A 63 -3.75 -15.94 0.22
N VAL A 64 -2.76 -15.05 0.08
CA VAL A 64 -1.92 -14.97 -1.12
C VAL A 64 -1.10 -16.25 -1.29
N LYS A 65 -0.52 -16.82 -0.24
CA LYS A 65 0.18 -18.12 -0.34
C LYS A 65 -0.72 -19.25 -0.82
N ALA A 66 -1.92 -19.38 -0.25
CA ALA A 66 -2.86 -20.41 -0.65
C ALA A 66 -3.23 -20.29 -2.13
N LEU A 67 -3.32 -19.07 -2.65
CA LEU A 67 -3.51 -18.82 -4.08
C LEU A 67 -2.27 -19.24 -4.89
N VAL A 68 -1.09 -18.74 -4.54
CA VAL A 68 0.15 -19.03 -5.28
C VAL A 68 0.48 -20.53 -5.29
N GLU A 69 0.28 -21.24 -4.19
CA GLU A 69 0.53 -22.68 -4.07
C GLU A 69 -0.49 -23.55 -4.84
N SER A 70 -1.66 -23.01 -5.19
CA SER A 70 -2.74 -23.76 -5.87
C SER A 70 -2.95 -23.39 -7.34
N GLY A 71 -2.32 -22.32 -7.83
CA GLY A 71 -2.47 -21.84 -9.21
C GLY A 71 -1.27 -22.15 -10.09
N THR A 72 -1.49 -22.40 -11.38
CA THR A 72 -0.44 -22.74 -12.36
C THR A 72 -0.08 -21.62 -13.33
N ASP A 73 -0.87 -20.54 -13.42
CA ASP A 73 -0.77 -19.55 -14.50
C ASP A 73 -0.71 -18.09 -14.03
N ILE A 74 -1.83 -17.51 -13.56
CA ILE A 74 -1.91 -16.11 -13.13
C ILE A 74 -2.78 -16.04 -11.87
N MET A 75 -2.18 -15.74 -10.72
CA MET A 75 -2.90 -15.55 -9.47
C MET A 75 -2.90 -14.07 -9.08
N TYR A 76 -4.09 -13.53 -8.88
CA TYR A 76 -4.29 -12.17 -8.38
C TYR A 76 -4.35 -12.21 -6.86
N GLY A 77 -3.53 -11.39 -6.20
CA GLY A 77 -3.77 -11.07 -4.80
C GLY A 77 -5.01 -10.20 -4.64
N ALA A 78 -5.42 -9.96 -3.40
CA ALA A 78 -6.48 -9.01 -3.10
C ALA A 78 -6.01 -8.04 -2.02
N THR A 79 -6.24 -6.73 -2.23
CA THR A 79 -6.03 -5.71 -1.19
C THR A 79 -7.03 -5.90 -0.03
N SER A 80 -6.90 -5.10 1.04
CA SER A 80 -7.91 -5.04 2.11
C SER A 80 -9.32 -4.70 1.62
N GLU A 81 -9.43 -4.04 0.47
CA GLU A 81 -10.67 -3.64 -0.19
C GLU A 81 -11.16 -4.65 -1.22
N ASN A 82 -10.53 -5.84 -1.26
CA ASN A 82 -10.80 -6.91 -2.22
C ASN A 82 -10.60 -6.49 -3.69
N GLU A 83 -9.70 -5.53 -3.93
CA GLU A 83 -9.27 -5.17 -5.28
C GLU A 83 -8.21 -6.15 -5.76
N ALA A 84 -8.32 -6.60 -7.02
CA ALA A 84 -7.33 -7.48 -7.62
C ALA A 84 -5.96 -6.77 -7.70
N VAL A 85 -4.94 -7.45 -7.19
CA VAL A 85 -3.54 -7.06 -7.33
C VAL A 85 -2.89 -7.98 -8.34
N GLU A 86 -2.55 -7.43 -9.51
CA GLU A 86 -1.85 -8.15 -10.56
C GLU A 86 -0.35 -8.25 -10.26
N ASN A 87 0.30 -9.30 -10.77
CA ASN A 87 1.76 -9.44 -10.79
C ASN A 87 2.44 -9.38 -9.41
N LEU A 88 1.94 -10.14 -8.43
CA LEU A 88 2.69 -10.39 -7.21
C LEU A 88 3.91 -11.27 -7.51
N SER A 89 5.09 -10.85 -7.10
CA SER A 89 6.33 -11.61 -7.30
C SER A 89 6.69 -12.44 -6.07
N ASP A 90 7.63 -13.39 -6.22
CA ASP A 90 8.16 -14.16 -5.09
C ASP A 90 8.80 -13.26 -4.03
N GLU A 91 9.42 -12.14 -4.45
CA GLU A 91 9.98 -11.15 -3.52
C GLU A 91 8.90 -10.44 -2.71
N ASP A 92 7.72 -10.19 -3.28
CA ASP A 92 6.58 -9.65 -2.54
C ASP A 92 6.15 -10.61 -1.45
N LEU A 93 5.98 -11.90 -1.79
CA LEU A 93 5.56 -12.94 -0.84
C LEU A 93 6.56 -13.08 0.30
N MET A 94 7.84 -13.18 -0.07
CA MET A 94 8.95 -13.25 0.88
C MET A 94 9.00 -12.02 1.77
N PHE A 95 8.76 -10.82 1.21
CA PHE A 95 8.74 -9.59 2.00
C PHE A 95 7.52 -9.48 2.92
N MET A 96 6.34 -9.92 2.50
CA MET A 96 5.15 -10.00 3.35
C MET A 96 5.41 -10.89 4.57
N GLU A 97 6.14 -12.00 4.40
CA GLU A 97 6.57 -12.84 5.52
C GLU A 97 7.61 -12.15 6.42
N ILE A 98 8.59 -11.47 5.82
CA ILE A 98 9.57 -10.68 6.57
C ILE A 98 8.89 -9.55 7.34
N LEU A 99 7.85 -8.91 6.81
CA LEU A 99 7.19 -7.77 7.42
C LEU A 99 5.91 -8.18 8.20
N ASN A 100 5.77 -9.45 8.57
CA ASN A 100 4.56 -9.97 9.26
C ASN A 100 4.27 -9.41 10.66
N LYS A 101 5.20 -8.62 11.23
CA LYS A 101 5.06 -7.90 12.49
C LYS A 101 5.99 -6.67 12.46
N PRO A 102 5.75 -5.66 13.31
CA PRO A 102 6.61 -4.48 13.36
C PRO A 102 8.05 -4.85 13.70
N LYS A 103 8.99 -4.39 12.87
CA LYS A 103 10.42 -4.70 12.96
C LYS A 103 11.25 -3.46 12.64
N ALA A 104 12.44 -3.37 13.23
CA ALA A 104 13.43 -2.35 12.88
C ALA A 104 13.97 -2.58 11.47
N LYS A 105 14.36 -1.50 10.77
CA LYS A 105 14.91 -1.58 9.40
C LYS A 105 16.08 -2.56 9.31
N SER A 106 16.99 -2.53 10.28
CA SER A 106 18.16 -3.42 10.32
C SER A 106 17.78 -4.91 10.30
N THR A 107 16.70 -5.28 11.00
CA THR A 107 16.21 -6.66 11.02
C THR A 107 15.66 -7.07 9.65
N ILE A 108 14.91 -6.18 9.00
CA ILE A 108 14.31 -6.41 7.69
C ILE A 108 15.40 -6.53 6.62
N VAL A 109 16.34 -5.58 6.58
CA VAL A 109 17.46 -5.57 5.63
C VAL A 109 18.32 -6.83 5.78
N ASN A 110 18.61 -7.27 7.01
CA ASN A 110 19.35 -8.52 7.23
C ASN A 110 18.58 -9.75 6.72
N ALA A 111 17.25 -9.78 6.88
CA ALA A 111 16.41 -10.85 6.37
C ALA A 111 16.36 -10.88 4.84
N ILE A 112 16.21 -9.71 4.19
CA ILE A 112 16.31 -9.57 2.72
C ILE A 112 17.67 -10.07 2.25
N LYS A 113 18.75 -9.61 2.90
CA LYS A 113 20.11 -10.01 2.54
C LYS A 113 20.30 -11.51 2.62
N LYS A 114 19.80 -12.14 3.68
CA LYS A 114 19.86 -13.59 3.86
C LYS A 114 19.06 -14.34 2.78
N ASN A 115 17.84 -13.91 2.50
CA ASN A 115 16.92 -14.64 1.61
C ASN A 115 17.25 -14.45 0.12
N ILE A 116 17.68 -13.25 -0.29
CA ILE A 116 17.99 -12.94 -1.70
C ILE A 116 19.46 -13.20 -2.02
N PHE A 117 20.38 -12.81 -1.13
CA PHE A 117 21.82 -12.81 -1.41
C PHE A 117 22.64 -13.84 -0.60
N GLY A 118 22.00 -14.66 0.24
CA GLY A 118 22.68 -15.59 1.14
C GLY A 118 23.54 -16.68 0.47
N GLY A 119 23.28 -16.98 -0.81
CA GLY A 119 24.04 -17.95 -1.61
C GLY A 119 25.18 -17.37 -2.45
N ALA A 120 25.40 -16.05 -2.42
CA ALA A 120 26.35 -15.39 -3.32
C ALA A 120 27.81 -15.55 -2.86
N GLN A 121 28.71 -15.82 -3.81
CA GLN A 121 30.15 -16.00 -3.58
C GLN A 121 30.81 -14.73 -2.99
N ALA A 122 31.92 -14.90 -2.26
CA ALA A 122 32.60 -13.83 -1.51
C ALA A 122 32.92 -12.54 -2.32
N GLY A 123 33.09 -12.64 -3.65
CA GLY A 123 33.28 -11.48 -4.54
C GLY A 123 32.03 -10.63 -4.77
N GLN A 124 30.83 -11.22 -4.66
CA GLN A 124 29.54 -10.54 -4.76
C GLN A 124 29.08 -9.94 -3.42
N ALA A 125 29.75 -10.30 -2.31
CA ALA A 125 29.37 -9.88 -0.95
C ALA A 125 29.51 -8.38 -0.68
N LYS A 126 30.43 -7.69 -1.38
CA LYS A 126 30.76 -6.27 -1.12
C LYS A 126 29.58 -5.32 -1.31
N ASN A 127 28.64 -5.64 -2.20
CA ASN A 127 27.51 -4.78 -2.53
C ASN A 127 26.17 -5.28 -1.97
N GLN A 128 26.14 -6.43 -1.29
CA GLN A 128 24.88 -7.05 -0.84
C GLN A 128 24.11 -6.21 0.16
N THR A 129 24.81 -5.48 1.04
CA THR A 129 24.15 -4.62 2.03
C THR A 129 23.45 -3.46 1.32
N ALA A 130 24.14 -2.78 0.39
CA ALA A 130 23.54 -1.68 -0.38
C ALA A 130 22.37 -2.16 -1.25
N MET A 131 22.48 -3.34 -1.87
CA MET A 131 21.38 -3.95 -2.62
C MET A 131 20.20 -4.30 -1.71
N ALA A 132 20.44 -4.90 -0.53
CA ALA A 132 19.37 -5.21 0.42
C ALA A 132 18.66 -3.96 0.94
N GLU A 133 19.37 -2.84 1.09
CA GLU A 133 18.77 -1.54 1.41
C GLU A 133 17.92 -0.98 0.28
N ALA A 134 18.35 -1.14 -0.99
CA ALA A 134 17.56 -0.76 -2.14
C ALA A 134 16.27 -1.60 -2.25
N PHE A 135 16.38 -2.93 -2.08
CA PHE A 135 15.23 -3.83 -2.01
C PHE A 135 14.29 -3.46 -0.88
N TYR A 136 14.82 -3.13 0.30
CA TYR A 136 13.99 -2.65 1.42
C TYR A 136 13.16 -1.44 1.02
N ALA A 137 13.76 -0.42 0.40
CA ALA A 137 13.06 0.80 0.02
C ALA A 137 11.97 0.56 -1.03
N GLU A 138 12.25 -0.26 -2.04
CA GLU A 138 11.28 -0.59 -3.09
C GLU A 138 10.14 -1.46 -2.54
N LEU A 139 10.45 -2.48 -1.74
CA LEU A 139 9.46 -3.41 -1.21
C LEU A 139 8.54 -2.76 -0.16
N THR A 140 9.05 -1.87 0.71
CA THR A 140 8.17 -1.12 1.63
C THR A 140 7.20 -0.23 0.86
N LYS A 141 7.70 0.51 -0.13
CA LYS A 141 6.87 1.37 -1.00
C LYS A 141 5.87 0.57 -1.83
N ARG A 142 6.26 -0.63 -2.25
CA ARG A 142 5.36 -1.55 -2.94
C ARG A 142 4.23 -2.01 -2.02
N MET A 143 4.51 -2.40 -0.77
CA MET A 143 3.46 -2.78 0.19
C MET A 143 2.50 -1.62 0.52
N GLU A 144 2.99 -0.38 0.60
CA GLU A 144 2.13 0.82 0.71
C GLU A 144 1.21 0.99 -0.51
N THR A 145 1.78 0.85 -1.70
CA THR A 145 1.07 1.04 -2.97
C THR A 145 -0.05 0.02 -3.12
N LEU A 146 0.24 -1.23 -2.74
CA LEU A 146 -0.69 -2.35 -2.79
C LEU A 146 -1.67 -2.40 -1.60
N GLY A 147 -1.53 -1.52 -0.61
CA GLY A 147 -2.44 -1.45 0.53
C GLY A 147 -2.38 -2.65 1.49
N TYR A 148 -1.21 -3.30 1.60
CA TYR A 148 -1.02 -4.46 2.49
C TYR A 148 -0.59 -4.11 3.90
N LEU A 149 -0.26 -2.84 4.16
CA LEU A 149 0.26 -2.40 5.45
C LEU A 149 -0.85 -2.08 6.45
N GLU A 150 -0.61 -2.47 7.70
CA GLU A 150 -1.25 -1.92 8.89
C GLU A 150 -0.19 -1.36 9.84
N ASN A 151 -0.58 -0.41 10.68
CA ASN A 151 0.27 0.17 11.71
C ASN A 151 -0.20 -0.27 13.09
N LYS A 152 0.75 -0.59 13.99
CA LYS A 152 0.45 -1.00 15.37
C LYS A 152 -0.26 0.09 16.18
N ILE A 153 -0.02 1.35 15.84
CA ILE A 153 -0.71 2.52 16.39
C ILE A 153 -1.60 3.06 15.27
N LYS A 154 -2.90 3.16 15.55
CA LYS A 154 -3.90 3.76 14.65
C LYS A 154 -4.07 5.24 14.96
#